data_AF-A0A934K817-F1
#
_entry.id   AF-A0A934K817-F1
#
_cell.length_a   1.000
_cell.length_b   1.000
_cell.length_c   1.000
_cell.angle_alpha   90.00
_cell.angle_beta   90.00
_cell.angle_gamma   90.00
#
_symmetry.space_group_name_H-M   'P 1'
#
loop_
_entity.id
_entity.type
_entity.pdbx_description
1 polymer ?
#
loop_
_entity_poly.entity_id
_entity_poly.type
_entity_poly.pdbx_seq_one_letter_code
_entity_poly.pdbx_strand_id
1 'polypeptide(L)'
;MRREVVRTLLVVAERPYLWAAVRELVSPELALVRQARPSDLAPAWQQTDPWPWLVVGGAAQVPARLTELVKELPVPVWWLGEPQGELPPGTLQFSDWPQLEARLRALSGPVLGLQFAPLRGLKTPGGYLTRGTADLEGLMAAYPHALPRFRTLRRARQTVQRAGVGCAVSVAQGDVRLAPVE
;
A
#
# COMPACT_ATOMS: atom_id res chain seq x y z
N MET A 1 14.64 6.20 20.54
CA MET A 1 13.64 5.11 20.37
C MET A 1 13.82 4.54 18.97
N ARG A 2 14.17 3.26 18.84
CA ARG A 2 14.40 2.61 17.53
C ARG A 2 13.02 2.32 16.91
N ARG A 3 12.71 2.93 15.77
CA ARG A 3 11.46 2.59 15.04
C ARG A 3 11.64 1.22 14.42
N GLU A 4 10.75 0.28 14.70
CA GLU A 4 10.73 -1.01 14.02
C GLU A 4 10.31 -0.79 12.57
N VAL A 5 11.14 -1.25 11.63
CA VAL A 5 10.87 -1.12 10.20
C VAL A 5 9.96 -2.27 9.77
N VAL A 6 8.66 -2.09 9.99
CA VAL A 6 7.61 -3.08 9.69
C VAL A 6 6.68 -2.52 8.62
N ARG A 7 6.27 -3.37 7.67
CA ARG A 7 5.24 -3.08 6.68
C ARG A 7 3.94 -2.77 7.41
N THR A 8 3.47 -1.53 7.30
CA THR A 8 2.33 -1.03 8.08
C THR A 8 1.16 -0.67 7.17
N LEU A 9 0.02 -1.33 7.36
CA LEU A 9 -1.25 -0.96 6.74
C LEU A 9 -1.94 0.04 7.68
N LEU A 10 -2.28 1.23 7.16
CA LEU A 10 -2.96 2.25 7.95
C LEU A 10 -4.46 2.27 7.62
N VAL A 11 -5.29 2.04 8.62
CA VAL A 11 -6.75 2.13 8.53
C VAL A 11 -7.21 3.51 8.99
N VAL A 12 -7.97 4.22 8.16
CA VAL A 12 -8.51 5.56 8.45
C VAL A 12 -10.02 5.49 8.61
N ALA A 13 -10.50 5.60 9.85
CA ALA A 13 -11.92 5.53 10.17
C ALA A 13 -12.20 6.22 11.52
N GLU A 14 -13.41 6.79 11.69
CA GLU A 14 -13.84 7.40 12.95
C GLU A 14 -14.05 6.33 14.03
N ARG A 15 -14.55 5.16 13.64
CA ARG A 15 -14.88 4.02 14.51
C ARG A 15 -13.92 2.85 14.27
N PRO A 16 -13.68 2.00 15.29
CA PRO A 16 -12.70 0.93 15.20
C PRO A 16 -13.14 -0.30 14.39
N TYR A 17 -14.39 -0.37 13.92
CA TYR A 17 -14.94 -1.57 13.28
C TYR A 17 -14.17 -1.97 12.02
N LEU A 18 -13.89 -1.00 11.14
CA LEU A 18 -13.10 -1.27 9.92
C LEU A 18 -11.70 -1.74 10.27
N TRP A 19 -11.05 -1.12 11.26
CA TRP A 19 -9.72 -1.55 11.69
C TRP A 19 -9.73 -2.97 12.27
N ALA A 20 -10.71 -3.30 13.11
CA ALA A 20 -10.84 -4.62 13.70
C ALA A 20 -10.98 -5.69 12.61
N ALA A 21 -11.89 -5.46 11.65
CA ALA A 21 -12.12 -6.38 10.54
C ALA A 21 -10.88 -6.54 9.64
N VAL A 22 -10.20 -5.44 9.29
CA VAL A 22 -8.95 -5.49 8.51
C VAL A 22 -7.85 -6.24 9.27
N ARG A 23 -7.71 -5.98 10.58
CA ARG A 23 -6.70 -6.63 11.43
C ARG A 23 -6.94 -8.14 11.56
N GLU A 24 -8.18 -8.58 11.60
CA GLU A 24 -8.52 -10.01 11.66
C GLU A 24 -8.21 -10.72 10.32
N LEU A 25 -8.31 -10.01 9.20
CA LEU A 25 -8.03 -10.57 7.88
C LEU A 25 -6.54 -10.60 7.53
N VAL A 26 -5.80 -9.57 7.91
CA VAL A 26 -4.40 -9.38 7.51
C VAL A 26 -3.49 -10.13 8.48
N SER A 27 -2.74 -11.11 7.96
CA SER A 27 -1.76 -11.86 8.75
C SER A 27 -0.76 -10.91 9.42
N PRO A 28 -0.41 -11.13 10.71
CA PRO A 28 0.61 -10.33 11.39
C PRO A 28 2.00 -10.51 10.78
N GLU A 29 2.24 -11.59 10.04
CA GLU A 29 3.47 -11.76 9.25
C GLU A 29 3.46 -10.88 7.98
N LEU A 30 2.29 -10.51 7.46
CA LEU A 30 2.19 -9.65 6.29
C LEU A 30 2.36 -8.18 6.67
N ALA A 31 1.61 -7.68 7.65
CA ALA A 31 1.68 -6.27 8.02
C ALA A 31 1.18 -6.00 9.43
N LEU A 32 1.75 -4.97 10.05
CA LEU A 32 1.15 -4.32 11.21
C LEU A 32 -0.04 -3.48 10.76
N VAL A 33 -1.24 -3.75 11.29
CA VAL A 33 -2.44 -2.97 10.99
C VAL A 33 -2.65 -1.90 12.07
N ARG A 34 -2.47 -0.62 11.71
CA ARG A 34 -2.68 0.53 12.59
C ARG A 34 -3.99 1.23 12.26
N GLN A 35 -4.59 1.90 13.24
CA GLN A 35 -5.73 2.78 13.04
C GLN A 35 -5.31 4.25 13.19
N ALA A 36 -5.93 5.12 12.43
CA ALA A 36 -6.00 6.56 12.67
C ALA A 36 -7.44 7.05 12.52
N ARG A 37 -7.84 7.99 13.37
CA ARG A 37 -9.00 8.83 13.07
C ARG A 37 -8.62 9.84 11.98
N PRO A 38 -9.58 10.40 11.23
CA PRO A 38 -9.29 11.45 10.25
C PRO A 38 -8.47 12.62 10.82
N SER A 39 -8.76 13.05 12.06
CA SER A 39 -8.03 14.12 12.76
C SER A 39 -6.57 13.77 13.09
N ASP A 40 -6.27 12.47 13.23
CA ASP A 40 -5.01 11.97 13.76
C ASP A 40 -4.12 11.37 12.65
N LEU A 41 -4.52 11.55 11.38
CA LEU A 41 -3.84 10.96 10.23
C LEU A 41 -2.35 11.34 10.17
N ALA A 42 -2.01 12.61 10.34
CA ALA A 42 -0.63 13.07 10.24
C ALA A 42 0.28 12.51 11.37
N PRO A 43 -0.12 12.57 12.66
CA PRO A 43 0.62 11.89 13.72
C PRO A 43 0.80 10.39 13.48
N ALA A 44 -0.24 9.68 13.05
CA ALA A 44 -0.16 8.24 12.78
C ALA A 44 0.77 7.93 11.60
N TRP A 45 0.75 8.76 10.56
CA TRP A 45 1.64 8.65 9.42
C TRP A 45 3.11 8.77 9.84
N GLN A 46 3.44 9.77 10.67
CA GLN A 46 4.81 10.03 11.14
C GLN A 46 5.40 8.92 12.01
N GLN A 47 4.56 8.07 12.61
CA GLN A 47 4.98 6.90 13.39
C GLN A 47 5.35 5.69 12.52
N THR A 48 5.09 5.75 11.21
CA THR A 48 5.33 4.66 10.28
C THR A 48 6.63 4.88 9.51
N ASP A 49 7.54 3.90 9.54
CA ASP A 49 8.83 3.98 8.87
C ASP A 49 8.94 2.92 7.75
N PRO A 50 9.20 3.32 6.48
CA PRO A 50 9.34 4.71 6.00
C PRO A 50 8.01 5.43 5.78
N TRP A 51 6.93 4.70 5.52
CA TRP A 51 5.54 5.16 5.37
C TRP A 51 4.61 3.92 5.30
N PRO A 52 3.29 4.08 5.45
CA PRO A 52 2.34 2.99 5.25
C PRO A 52 2.41 2.46 3.82
N TRP A 53 2.41 1.15 3.63
CA TRP A 53 2.45 0.56 2.27
C TRP A 53 1.08 0.53 1.59
N LEU A 54 0.02 0.67 2.38
CA LEU A 54 -1.39 0.69 1.96
C LEU A 54 -2.18 1.49 2.98
N VAL A 55 -3.10 2.34 2.50
CA VAL A 55 -4.11 3.00 3.31
C VAL A 55 -5.48 2.39 3.00
N VAL A 56 -6.22 1.99 4.02
CA VAL A 56 -7.61 1.55 3.90
C VAL A 56 -8.49 2.56 4.65
N GLY A 57 -9.32 3.31 3.93
CA GLY A 57 -10.25 4.26 4.52
C GLY A 57 -11.67 3.74 4.54
N GLY A 58 -12.45 4.23 5.48
CA GLY A 58 -13.91 4.11 5.49
C GLY A 58 -14.54 5.20 6.35
N ALA A 59 -13.86 6.34 6.43
CA ALA A 59 -14.39 7.52 7.07
C ALA A 59 -15.45 8.19 6.18
N ALA A 60 -16.44 8.82 6.80
CA ALA A 60 -17.50 9.53 6.08
C ALA A 60 -16.97 10.78 5.35
N GLN A 61 -15.86 11.35 5.84
CA GLN A 61 -15.17 12.46 5.20
C GLN A 61 -13.71 12.09 4.90
N VAL A 62 -13.24 12.41 3.70
CA VAL A 62 -11.83 12.23 3.34
C VAL A 62 -10.99 13.24 4.15
N PRO A 63 -9.97 12.78 4.91
CA PRO A 63 -9.10 13.69 5.62
C PRO A 63 -8.35 14.61 4.65
N ALA A 64 -8.40 15.93 4.88
CA ALA A 64 -7.81 16.92 3.99
C ALA A 64 -6.32 16.68 3.67
N ARG A 65 -5.57 16.12 4.63
CA ARG A 65 -4.13 15.82 4.49
C ARG A 65 -3.83 14.56 3.68
N LEU A 66 -4.81 13.72 3.38
CA LEU A 66 -4.57 12.40 2.79
C LEU A 66 -3.88 12.50 1.43
N THR A 67 -4.40 13.34 0.54
CA THR A 67 -3.82 13.56 -0.80
C THR A 67 -2.38 14.07 -0.71
N GLU A 68 -2.10 15.00 0.20
CA GLU A 68 -0.76 15.55 0.40
C GLU A 68 0.26 14.52 0.90
N LEU A 69 -0.18 13.57 1.73
CA LEU A 69 0.66 12.52 2.27
C LEU A 69 1.01 11.46 1.21
N VAL A 70 0.07 11.12 0.33
CA VAL A 70 0.26 10.06 -0.66
C VAL A 70 0.81 10.53 -2.01
N LYS A 71 0.62 11.80 -2.39
CA LYS A 71 0.91 12.30 -3.77
C LYS A 71 2.33 12.01 -4.29
N GLU A 72 3.32 11.96 -3.41
CA GLU A 72 4.72 11.73 -3.79
C GLU A 72 5.22 10.32 -3.43
N LEU A 73 4.34 9.45 -2.94
CA LEU A 73 4.69 8.14 -2.41
C LEU A 73 3.91 7.02 -3.12
N PRO A 74 4.51 5.84 -3.27
CA PRO A 74 3.83 4.66 -3.81
C PRO A 74 2.92 4.05 -2.75
N VAL A 75 1.86 4.76 -2.34
CA VAL A 75 0.91 4.29 -1.33
C VAL A 75 -0.48 4.21 -1.96
N PRO A 76 -0.94 3.02 -2.35
CA PRO A 76 -2.33 2.84 -2.75
C PRO A 76 -3.27 3.24 -1.60
N VAL A 77 -4.40 3.82 -2.00
CA VAL A 77 -5.51 4.13 -1.11
C VAL A 77 -6.70 3.30 -1.56
N TRP A 78 -7.29 2.55 -0.63
CA TRP A 78 -8.50 1.78 -0.82
C TRP A 78 -9.57 2.35 0.09
N TRP A 79 -10.76 2.67 -0.43
CA TRP A 79 -11.80 3.35 0.33
C TRP A 79 -13.10 2.56 0.30
N LEU A 80 -13.65 2.28 1.48
CA LEU A 80 -14.96 1.64 1.64
C LEU A 80 -16.06 2.70 1.75
N GLY A 81 -17.11 2.55 0.94
CA GLY A 81 -18.26 3.45 0.90
C GLY A 81 -18.00 4.70 0.06
N GLU A 82 -18.90 5.68 0.20
CA GLU A 82 -18.89 6.95 -0.54
C GLU A 82 -18.60 8.12 0.40
N PRO A 83 -17.33 8.57 0.50
CA PRO A 83 -16.99 9.66 1.39
C PRO A 83 -17.34 11.03 0.81
N GLN A 84 -17.50 12.01 1.70
CA GLN A 84 -17.48 13.41 1.35
C GLN A 84 -16.05 13.91 1.17
N GLY A 85 -15.81 14.70 0.12
CA GLY A 85 -14.49 15.23 -0.23
C GLY A 85 -13.80 14.42 -1.33
N GLU A 86 -12.68 14.96 -1.81
CA GLU A 86 -11.95 14.37 -2.93
C GLU A 86 -10.99 13.28 -2.45
N LEU A 87 -11.11 12.08 -3.02
CA LEU A 87 -10.15 10.99 -2.79
C LEU A 87 -8.86 11.23 -3.60
N PRO A 88 -7.69 10.80 -3.10
CA PRO A 88 -6.45 10.91 -3.86
C PRO A 88 -6.55 10.21 -5.23
N PRO A 89 -5.89 10.72 -6.28
CA PRO A 89 -5.83 10.05 -7.58
C PRO A 89 -5.32 8.61 -7.46
N GLY A 90 -5.95 7.68 -8.20
CA GLY A 90 -5.63 6.25 -8.15
C GLY A 90 -6.22 5.50 -6.94
N THR A 91 -7.08 6.14 -6.14
CA THR A 91 -7.84 5.45 -5.09
C THR A 91 -8.78 4.41 -5.69
N LEU A 92 -8.78 3.21 -5.12
CA LEU A 92 -9.81 2.21 -5.41
C LEU A 92 -10.94 2.36 -4.40
N GLN A 93 -12.15 2.57 -4.90
CA GLN A 93 -13.34 2.68 -4.08
C GLN A 93 -14.15 1.38 -4.14
N PHE A 94 -14.65 0.95 -2.99
CA PHE A 94 -15.40 -0.28 -2.80
C PHE A 94 -16.78 0.07 -2.24
N SER A 95 -17.86 -0.41 -2.87
CA SER A 95 -19.22 -0.14 -2.41
C SER A 95 -19.59 -0.89 -1.14
N ASP A 96 -18.94 -2.03 -0.90
CA ASP A 96 -19.26 -2.94 0.19
C ASP A 96 -18.02 -3.66 0.74
N TRP A 97 -18.20 -4.24 1.92
CA TRP A 97 -17.15 -4.96 2.63
C TRP A 97 -16.65 -6.21 1.87
N PRO A 98 -17.51 -7.10 1.33
CA PRO A 98 -17.05 -8.28 0.60
C PRO A 98 -16.04 -7.99 -0.52
N GLN A 99 -16.22 -6.91 -1.29
CA GLN A 99 -15.27 -6.53 -2.34
C GLN A 99 -13.91 -6.12 -1.76
N LEU A 100 -13.90 -5.31 -0.70
CA LEU A 100 -12.67 -4.91 -0.01
C LEU A 100 -11.99 -6.11 0.66
N GLU A 101 -12.75 -6.99 1.31
CA GLU A 101 -12.26 -8.22 1.93
C GLU A 101 -11.57 -9.13 0.90
N ALA A 102 -12.21 -9.40 -0.24
CA ALA A 102 -11.63 -10.22 -1.29
C ALA A 102 -10.28 -9.64 -1.77
N ARG A 103 -10.22 -8.31 -1.88
CA ARG A 103 -8.99 -7.59 -2.27
C ARG A 103 -7.90 -7.68 -1.21
N LEU A 104 -8.25 -7.54 0.08
CA LEU A 104 -7.31 -7.70 1.20
C LEU A 104 -6.75 -9.12 1.27
N ARG A 105 -7.58 -10.14 1.09
CA ARG A 105 -7.14 -11.55 1.09
C ARG A 105 -6.17 -11.84 -0.05
N ALA A 106 -6.36 -11.20 -1.20
CA ALA A 106 -5.47 -11.36 -2.36
C ALA A 106 -4.06 -10.79 -2.13
N LEU A 107 -3.86 -9.89 -1.15
CA LEU A 107 -2.54 -9.29 -0.87
C LEU A 107 -1.47 -10.31 -0.51
N SER A 108 -1.83 -11.45 0.09
CA SER A 108 -0.86 -12.48 0.47
C SER A 108 -0.37 -13.32 -0.73
N GLY A 109 -1.01 -13.16 -1.90
CA GLY A 109 -0.69 -13.91 -3.11
C GLY A 109 0.57 -13.41 -3.84
N PRO A 110 1.16 -14.23 -4.72
CA PRO A 110 2.24 -13.79 -5.59
C PRO A 110 1.75 -12.78 -6.65
N VAL A 111 2.58 -11.78 -6.95
CA VAL A 111 2.37 -10.78 -7.99
C VAL A 111 3.55 -10.84 -8.95
N LEU A 112 3.35 -11.35 -10.17
CA LEU A 112 4.37 -11.40 -11.22
C LEU A 112 5.72 -11.99 -10.75
N GLY A 113 5.67 -13.07 -9.96
CA GLY A 113 6.85 -13.74 -9.39
C GLY A 113 7.41 -13.09 -8.12
N LEU A 114 6.84 -11.99 -7.65
CA LEU A 114 7.14 -11.39 -6.35
C LEU A 114 6.16 -11.87 -5.27
N GLN A 115 6.65 -12.04 -4.05
CA GLN A 115 5.83 -12.29 -2.87
C GLN A 115 6.28 -11.34 -1.75
N PHE A 116 5.39 -11.05 -0.81
CA PHE A 116 5.79 -10.33 0.40
C PHE A 116 6.67 -11.21 1.28
N ALA A 117 7.83 -10.69 1.71
CA ALA A 117 8.57 -11.30 2.80
C ALA A 117 7.89 -10.98 4.15
N PRO A 118 8.08 -11.82 5.18
CA PRO A 118 7.56 -11.57 6.52
C PRO A 118 8.00 -10.21 7.05
N LEU A 119 7.06 -9.45 7.61
CA LEU A 119 7.17 -8.10 8.18
C LEU A 119 7.63 -7.02 7.20
N ARG A 120 8.68 -7.23 6.40
CA ARG A 120 9.20 -6.27 5.43
C ARG A 120 10.04 -6.95 4.36
N GLY A 121 10.05 -6.39 3.16
CA GLY A 121 10.84 -6.90 2.06
C GLY A 121 10.03 -7.77 1.10
N LEU A 122 10.69 -8.29 0.08
CA LEU A 122 10.08 -9.14 -0.93
C LEU A 122 10.82 -10.46 -1.02
N LYS A 123 10.08 -11.53 -1.24
CA LYS A 123 10.61 -12.81 -1.69
C LYS A 123 10.53 -12.85 -3.22
N THR A 124 11.63 -13.29 -3.82
CA THR A 124 11.81 -13.46 -5.26
C THR A 124 12.24 -14.92 -5.52
N PRO A 125 12.22 -15.39 -6.78
CA PRO A 125 12.79 -16.70 -7.12
C PRO A 125 14.27 -16.83 -6.72
N GLY A 126 15.02 -15.73 -6.76
CA GLY A 126 16.45 -15.67 -6.39
C GLY A 126 16.73 -15.44 -4.89
N GLY A 127 15.70 -15.42 -4.02
CA GLY A 127 15.85 -15.20 -2.58
C GLY A 127 15.14 -13.94 -2.07
N TYR A 128 15.62 -13.38 -0.96
CA TYR A 128 14.96 -12.27 -0.26
C TYR A 128 15.59 -10.92 -0.56
N LEU A 129 14.74 -9.91 -0.78
CA LEU A 129 15.10 -8.50 -0.86
C LEU A 129 14.58 -7.77 0.37
N THR A 130 15.46 -7.31 1.24
CA THR A 130 15.07 -6.68 2.51
C THR A 130 15.31 -5.17 2.55
N ARG A 131 16.03 -4.61 1.56
CA ARG A 131 16.40 -3.19 1.51
C ARG A 131 15.78 -2.49 0.31
N GLY A 132 15.25 -1.28 0.52
CA GLY A 132 14.76 -0.43 -0.57
C GLY A 132 13.52 -0.96 -1.29
N THR A 133 12.77 -1.87 -0.68
CA THR A 133 11.58 -2.51 -1.27
C THR A 133 10.28 -1.76 -1.01
N ALA A 134 10.30 -0.71 -0.20
CA ALA A 134 9.11 0.06 0.18
C ALA A 134 8.25 0.48 -1.02
N ASP A 135 8.90 0.85 -2.11
CA ASP A 135 8.20 1.28 -3.32
C ASP A 135 7.53 0.13 -4.05
N LEU A 136 8.20 -1.02 -4.09
CA LEU A 136 7.67 -2.22 -4.72
C LEU A 136 6.54 -2.84 -3.90
N GLU A 137 6.60 -2.75 -2.57
CA GLU A 137 5.51 -3.21 -1.71
C GLU A 137 4.20 -2.47 -2.01
N GLY A 138 4.27 -1.14 -2.13
CA GLY A 138 3.10 -0.33 -2.51
C GLY A 138 2.61 -0.60 -3.92
N LEU A 139 3.52 -0.78 -4.88
CA LEU A 139 3.15 -1.18 -6.24
C LEU A 139 2.52 -2.59 -6.31
N MET A 140 2.98 -3.53 -5.49
CA MET A 140 2.37 -4.86 -5.37
C MET A 140 0.97 -4.78 -4.75
N ALA A 141 0.75 -3.93 -3.74
CA ALA A 141 -0.61 -3.66 -3.26
C ALA A 141 -1.50 -3.05 -4.35
N ALA A 142 -0.98 -2.16 -5.18
CA ALA A 142 -1.76 -1.56 -6.26
C ALA A 142 -2.13 -2.54 -7.38
N TYR A 143 -1.29 -3.54 -7.66
CA TYR A 143 -1.44 -4.46 -8.80
C TYR A 143 -2.83 -5.14 -8.86
N PRO A 144 -3.53 -5.16 -10.02
CA PRO A 144 -3.06 -4.79 -11.36
C PRO A 144 -3.21 -3.31 -11.73
N HIS A 145 -3.66 -2.47 -10.78
CA HIS A 145 -3.89 -1.06 -11.01
C HIS A 145 -2.58 -0.26 -10.96
N ALA A 146 -2.63 0.93 -11.53
CA ALA A 146 -1.52 1.87 -11.52
C ALA A 146 -1.65 2.88 -10.38
N LEU A 147 -0.52 3.45 -9.98
CA LEU A 147 -0.41 4.57 -9.06
C LEU A 147 0.06 5.81 -9.82
N PRO A 148 -0.29 7.03 -9.35
CA PRO A 148 0.35 8.24 -9.85
C PRO A 148 1.87 8.17 -9.71
N ARG A 149 2.59 8.95 -10.52
CA ARG A 149 4.04 9.07 -10.41
C ARG A 149 4.47 9.53 -9.01
N PHE A 150 5.42 8.82 -8.42
CA PHE A 150 5.97 9.10 -7.10
C PHE A 150 7.48 9.38 -7.14
N ARG A 151 7.98 10.13 -6.15
CA ARG A 151 9.37 10.65 -6.12
C ARG A 151 10.46 9.57 -6.15
N THR A 152 10.15 8.36 -5.68
CA THR A 152 11.08 7.23 -5.56
C THR A 152 11.04 6.25 -6.75
N LEU A 153 10.37 6.61 -7.86
CA LEU A 153 10.23 5.76 -9.05
C LEU A 153 11.55 5.19 -9.57
N ARG A 154 12.62 6.01 -9.63
CA ARG A 154 13.94 5.55 -10.10
C ARG A 154 14.47 4.41 -9.23
N ARG A 155 14.28 4.50 -7.92
CA ARG A 155 14.70 3.48 -6.95
C ARG A 155 13.89 2.20 -7.16
N ALA A 156 12.57 2.30 -7.32
CA ALA A 156 11.71 1.14 -7.60
C ALA A 156 12.17 0.39 -8.87
N ARG A 157 12.44 1.11 -9.96
CA ARG A 157 12.97 0.53 -11.22
C ARG A 157 14.31 -0.18 -11.01
N GLN A 158 15.24 0.45 -10.30
CA GLN A 158 16.54 -0.16 -10.02
C GLN A 158 16.42 -1.41 -9.13
N THR A 159 15.54 -1.38 -8.13
CA THR A 159 15.30 -2.54 -7.25
C THR A 159 14.73 -3.71 -8.03
N VAL A 160 13.71 -3.50 -8.88
CA VAL A 160 13.12 -4.60 -9.67
C VAL A 160 14.10 -5.16 -10.71
N GLN A 161 14.89 -4.30 -11.36
CA GLN A 161 15.91 -4.73 -12.31
C GLN A 161 16.99 -5.58 -11.65
N ARG A 162 17.49 -5.16 -10.47
CA ARG A 162 18.49 -5.92 -9.70
C ARG A 162 17.95 -7.23 -9.16
N ALA A 163 16.64 -7.30 -8.91
CA ALA A 163 15.98 -8.51 -8.44
C ALA A 163 15.97 -9.64 -9.48
N GLY A 164 16.13 -9.32 -10.77
CA GLY A 164 16.09 -10.31 -11.85
C GLY A 164 14.76 -11.06 -11.96
N VAL A 165 13.66 -10.41 -11.58
CA VAL A 165 12.31 -10.99 -11.59
C VAL A 165 11.63 -10.76 -12.94
N GLY A 166 10.66 -11.61 -13.30
CA GLY A 166 9.90 -11.51 -14.57
C GLY A 166 8.93 -10.33 -14.65
N CYS A 167 9.19 -9.24 -13.94
CA CYS A 167 8.37 -8.03 -13.95
C CYS A 167 9.23 -6.77 -13.99
N ALA A 168 8.65 -5.70 -14.54
CA ALA A 168 9.25 -4.37 -14.61
C ALA A 168 8.30 -3.31 -14.04
N VAL A 169 8.87 -2.16 -13.64
CA VAL A 169 8.09 -0.97 -13.29
C VAL A 169 7.86 -0.14 -14.56
N SER A 170 6.66 -0.28 -15.12
CA SER A 170 6.22 0.42 -16.33
C SER A 170 5.63 1.79 -15.98
N VAL A 171 5.77 2.73 -16.92
CA VAL A 171 5.18 4.07 -16.81
C VAL A 171 4.46 4.40 -18.11
N ALA A 172 3.17 4.71 -18.03
CA ALA A 172 2.35 5.09 -19.16
C ALA A 172 1.50 6.30 -18.77
N GLN A 173 1.53 7.37 -19.57
CA GLN A 173 0.72 8.58 -19.35
C GLN A 173 0.81 9.21 -17.95
N GLY A 174 1.94 9.02 -17.24
CA GLY A 174 2.13 9.53 -15.88
C GLY A 174 1.80 8.53 -14.77
N ASP A 175 1.17 7.41 -15.11
CA ASP A 175 0.83 6.34 -14.19
C ASP A 175 1.93 5.27 -14.14
N VAL A 176 2.14 4.69 -12.96
CA VAL A 176 3.18 3.72 -12.64
C VAL A 176 2.55 2.40 -12.20
N ARG A 177 2.95 1.29 -12.81
CA ARG A 177 2.50 -0.05 -12.40
C ARG A 177 3.58 -1.10 -12.52
N LEU A 178 3.38 -2.24 -11.87
CA LEU A 178 4.11 -3.47 -12.21
C LEU A 178 3.52 -4.07 -13.48
N ALA A 179 4.38 -4.50 -14.39
CA ALA A 179 4.02 -5.16 -15.64
C ALA A 179 4.93 -6.38 -15.85
N PRO A 180 4.46 -7.44 -16.53
CA PRO A 180 5.34 -8.53 -16.95
C PRO A 180 6.45 -8.00 -17.87
N VAL A 181 7.62 -8.65 -17.83
CA VAL A 181 8.68 -8.46 -18.84
C VAL A 181 8.31 -9.33 -20.03
N GLU A 182 8.29 -8.74 -21.24
CA GLU A 182 8.13 -9.47 -22.50
C GLU A 182 9.37 -10.29 -22.87
#